data_AF-A0A923NFA2-F1
#
_entry.id   AF-A0A923NFA2-F1
#
_cell.length_a   1.000
_cell.length_b   1.000
_cell.length_c   1.000
_cell.angle_alpha   90.00
_cell.angle_beta   90.00
_cell.angle_gamma   90.00
#
_symmetry.space_group_name_H-M   'P 1'
#
loop_
_entity.id
_entity.type
_entity.pdbx_description
1 polymer ?
#
loop_
_entity_poly.entity_id
_entity_poly.type
_entity_poly.pdbx_seq_one_letter_code
_entity_poly.pdbx_strand_id
1 'polypeptide(L)'
;MKKIEKRAIMCLLLGFVLILGVGVFTYRYIAHGDDWASYEGNLDVYARGDLSKGSLYDTNGQILMKNTSSGMEFNENADVRKALMHVTGDKDNNITTGANRAFTDELIGYNLINGVYSLNNAGKDVTMTLDANVCAEAYRALDGRKGAIGVYNYETGEIICMVSSPTYDPQNPPSISADDKSGVYINRFTSSKFPPGSIFKLVTAAASIETLDDAYSFQVQCRGKEDYGHGDKVTDLATHGTVDLKKALEVSCNVYFGKLSEKLGGDTLEKYTKKAGLMDSLDINGIHTAAGTFEFPSSGVTLAWTGIGQNKDMINPCAMMVYMGAIANDGTAVLPTLIKPTTFLEKQKAKIPKFGKKTKSMIDSSTAQSLTEMMANNVENKYGSDMFPGLNVCAKSGTAEVGGNKRPNAWFTGFLDDPEHPYAFIVLVENGGHGAQVAGSVANKVLQSAVNR
;
A
#
# COMPACT_ATOMS: atom_id res chain seq x y z
N MET A 1 54.42 -26.39 -41.56
CA MET A 1 53.28 -25.44 -41.69
C MET A 1 52.01 -25.93 -40.97
N LYS A 2 51.43 -27.10 -41.27
CA LYS A 2 50.19 -27.60 -40.63
C LYS A 2 50.20 -27.67 -39.08
N LYS A 3 51.36 -27.90 -38.44
CA LYS A 3 51.50 -27.88 -36.97
C LYS A 3 51.39 -26.48 -36.36
N ILE A 4 51.82 -25.44 -37.08
CA ILE A 4 51.79 -24.04 -36.63
C ILE A 4 50.37 -23.50 -36.76
N GLU A 5 49.70 -23.79 -37.87
CA GLU A 5 48.30 -23.44 -38.12
C GLU A 5 47.34 -24.06 -37.08
N LYS A 6 47.50 -25.36 -36.77
CA LYS A 6 46.73 -26.00 -35.69
C LYS A 6 46.94 -25.36 -34.32
N ARG A 7 48.17 -24.93 -34.01
CA ARG A 7 48.48 -24.22 -32.76
C ARG A 7 47.84 -22.83 -32.73
N ALA A 8 47.86 -22.10 -33.85
CA ALA A 8 47.21 -20.79 -33.95
C ALA A 8 45.70 -20.87 -33.78
N ILE A 9 45.04 -21.85 -34.43
CA ILE A 9 43.59 -22.09 -34.26
C ILE A 9 43.26 -22.43 -32.80
N MET A 10 44.10 -23.23 -32.14
CA MET A 10 43.91 -23.57 -30.72
C MET A 10 44.06 -22.34 -29.81
N CYS A 11 45.04 -21.46 -30.07
CA CYS A 11 45.16 -20.19 -29.35
C CYS A 11 43.96 -19.26 -29.58
N LEU A 12 43.42 -19.19 -30.80
CA LEU A 12 42.22 -18.41 -31.10
C LEU A 12 40.98 -18.98 -30.41
N LEU A 13 40.84 -20.31 -30.35
CA LEU A 13 39.79 -20.98 -29.59
C LEU A 13 39.88 -20.68 -28.10
N LEU A 14 41.09 -20.77 -27.51
CA LEU A 14 41.30 -20.41 -26.11
C LEU A 14 41.01 -18.93 -25.84
N GLY A 15 41.41 -18.04 -26.76
CA GLY A 15 41.07 -16.61 -26.70
C GLY A 15 39.56 -16.37 -26.77
N PHE A 16 38.85 -17.08 -27.65
CA PHE A 16 37.40 -17.00 -27.74
C PHE A 16 36.71 -17.49 -26.46
N VAL A 17 37.15 -18.63 -25.91
CA VAL A 17 36.64 -19.17 -24.64
C VAL A 17 36.88 -18.19 -23.49
N LEU A 18 38.05 -17.55 -23.45
CA LEU A 18 38.35 -16.52 -22.45
C LEU A 18 37.41 -15.31 -22.58
N ILE A 19 37.22 -14.78 -23.79
CA ILE A 19 36.30 -13.65 -24.04
C ILE A 19 34.88 -14.02 -23.64
N LEU A 20 34.41 -15.21 -24.01
CA LEU A 20 33.09 -15.71 -23.63
C LEU A 20 32.98 -15.85 -22.10
N GLY A 21 34.00 -16.41 -21.45
CA GLY A 21 34.06 -16.53 -19.99
C GLY A 21 34.04 -15.18 -19.27
N VAL A 22 34.78 -14.18 -19.79
CA VAL A 22 34.76 -12.80 -19.28
C VAL A 22 33.40 -12.14 -19.51
N GLY A 23 32.75 -12.41 -20.64
CA GLY A 23 31.39 -11.94 -20.93
C GLY A 23 30.38 -12.50 -19.93
N VAL A 24 30.42 -13.82 -19.69
CA VAL A 24 29.57 -14.49 -18.69
C VAL A 24 29.86 -13.96 -17.29
N PHE A 25 31.13 -13.82 -16.92
CA PHE A 25 31.52 -13.28 -15.61
C PHE A 25 31.02 -11.85 -15.43
N THR A 26 31.26 -10.97 -16.40
CA THR A 26 30.81 -9.57 -16.36
C THR A 26 29.29 -9.48 -16.25
N TYR A 27 28.56 -10.28 -17.04
CA TYR A 27 27.10 -10.35 -16.92
C TYR A 27 26.66 -10.77 -15.52
N ARG A 28 27.24 -11.85 -14.97
CA ARG A 28 26.90 -12.33 -13.62
C ARG A 28 27.27 -11.34 -12.53
N TYR A 29 28.42 -10.66 -12.67
CA TYR A 29 28.85 -9.62 -11.74
C TYR A 29 27.90 -8.43 -11.74
N ILE A 30 27.42 -8.00 -12.91
CA ILE A 30 26.45 -6.91 -13.04
C ILE A 30 25.07 -7.32 -12.54
N ALA A 31 24.66 -8.58 -12.76
CA ALA A 31 23.32 -9.06 -12.44
C ALA A 31 23.15 -9.55 -10.99
N HIS A 32 24.23 -9.95 -10.31
CA HIS A 32 24.19 -10.62 -9.00
C HIS A 32 25.28 -10.14 -8.03
N GLY A 33 25.99 -9.06 -8.35
CA GLY A 33 27.11 -8.61 -7.53
C GLY A 33 26.69 -8.07 -6.17
N ASP A 34 25.47 -7.53 -6.09
CA ASP A 34 24.75 -7.16 -4.87
C ASP A 34 24.47 -8.39 -3.99
N ASP A 35 23.84 -9.43 -4.54
CA ASP A 35 23.57 -10.70 -3.84
C ASP A 35 24.83 -11.32 -3.22
N TRP A 36 25.96 -11.23 -3.93
CA TRP A 36 27.24 -11.75 -3.43
C TRP A 36 27.80 -10.91 -2.29
N ALA A 37 27.59 -9.60 -2.32
CA ALA A 37 28.11 -8.67 -1.33
C ALA A 37 27.26 -8.63 -0.06
N SER A 38 25.94 -8.85 -0.17
CA SER A 38 25.00 -8.96 0.94
C SER A 38 24.89 -10.38 1.53
N TYR A 39 25.69 -11.33 1.06
CA TYR A 39 25.72 -12.68 1.63
C TYR A 39 26.11 -12.68 3.12
N GLU A 40 25.36 -13.41 3.96
CA GLU A 40 25.53 -13.45 5.42
C GLU A 40 26.94 -13.87 5.90
N GLY A 41 27.69 -14.59 5.06
CA GLY A 41 29.09 -14.93 5.32
C GLY A 41 30.06 -13.75 5.22
N ASN A 42 29.62 -12.58 4.77
CA ASN A 42 30.43 -11.39 4.64
C ASN A 42 30.66 -10.73 6.02
N LEU A 43 31.77 -11.07 6.68
CA LEU A 43 32.13 -10.57 8.01
C LEU A 43 32.42 -9.07 8.07
N ASP A 44 32.60 -8.40 6.92
CA ASP A 44 32.70 -6.95 6.88
C ASP A 44 31.32 -6.30 7.06
N VAL A 45 30.25 -7.03 6.75
CA VAL A 45 28.85 -6.57 6.74
C VAL A 45 28.06 -7.13 7.91
N TYR A 46 28.29 -8.38 8.25
CA TYR A 46 27.58 -9.10 9.29
C TYR A 46 28.46 -9.31 10.53
N ALA A 47 27.92 -9.04 11.71
CA ALA A 47 28.53 -9.35 12.98
C ALA A 47 27.60 -10.29 13.75
N ARG A 48 28.08 -11.50 14.08
CA ARG A 48 27.29 -12.55 14.76
C ARG A 48 26.01 -12.99 14.02
N GLY A 49 26.01 -12.87 12.69
CA GLY A 49 24.87 -13.22 11.83
C GLY A 49 23.91 -12.07 11.56
N ASP A 50 24.09 -10.91 12.19
CA ASP A 50 23.24 -9.74 11.99
C ASP A 50 23.95 -8.64 11.21
N LEU A 51 23.17 -7.85 10.47
CA LEU A 51 23.65 -6.67 9.77
C LEU A 51 24.27 -5.69 10.78
N SER A 52 25.52 -5.31 10.57
CA SER A 52 26.31 -4.55 11.56
C SER A 52 26.53 -3.08 11.20
N LYS A 53 26.02 -2.65 10.04
CA LYS A 53 26.23 -1.31 9.48
C LYS A 53 24.99 -0.76 8.77
N GLY A 54 24.97 0.55 8.54
CA GLY A 54 23.84 1.28 7.96
C GLY A 54 22.84 1.77 9.00
N SER A 55 22.20 2.90 8.69
CA SER A 55 21.19 3.51 9.55
C SER A 55 20.00 3.95 8.72
N LEU A 56 18.82 3.93 9.34
CA LEU A 56 17.58 4.38 8.74
C LEU A 56 17.12 5.67 9.41
N TYR A 57 16.82 6.69 8.62
CA TYR A 57 16.29 7.97 9.08
C TYR A 57 14.93 8.24 8.47
N ASP A 58 14.10 9.02 9.15
CA ASP A 58 12.86 9.54 8.61
C ASP A 58 13.11 10.75 7.67
N THR A 59 12.05 11.29 7.08
CA THR A 59 12.11 12.43 6.16
C THR A 59 12.75 13.70 6.76
N ASN A 60 12.68 13.84 8.09
CA ASN A 60 13.14 14.99 8.87
C ASN A 60 14.54 14.78 9.50
N GLY A 61 15.18 13.63 9.24
CA GLY A 61 16.49 13.28 9.77
C GLY A 61 16.47 12.69 11.18
N GLN A 62 15.30 12.29 11.69
CA GLN A 62 15.19 11.54 12.93
C GLN A 62 15.65 10.09 12.69
N ILE A 63 16.54 9.59 13.54
CA ILE A 63 17.01 8.20 13.50
C ILE A 63 15.86 7.24 13.82
N LEU A 64 15.61 6.27 12.96
CA LEU A 64 14.59 5.22 13.16
C LEU A 64 15.22 3.96 13.73
N MET A 65 16.32 3.53 13.10
CA MET A 65 17.14 2.43 13.55
C MET A 65 18.59 2.61 13.08
N LYS A 66 19.52 1.92 13.75
CA LYS A 66 20.92 1.86 13.37
C LYS A 66 21.47 0.48 13.67
N ASN A 67 22.18 -0.07 12.70
CA ASN A 67 22.92 -1.31 12.88
C ASN A 67 24.30 -1.00 13.47
N THR A 68 24.68 -1.77 14.48
CA THR A 68 25.99 -1.69 15.13
C THR A 68 26.57 -3.10 15.26
N SER A 69 27.86 -3.21 15.57
CA SER A 69 28.47 -4.51 15.91
C SER A 69 27.83 -5.18 17.14
N SER A 70 27.23 -4.38 18.04
CA SER A 70 26.47 -4.85 19.20
C SER A 70 25.05 -5.32 18.88
N GLY A 71 24.52 -5.01 17.69
CA GLY A 71 23.16 -5.31 17.25
C GLY A 71 22.39 -4.05 16.83
N MET A 72 21.08 -4.19 16.64
CA MET A 72 20.20 -3.06 16.28
C MET A 72 19.93 -2.13 17.46
N GLU A 73 20.13 -0.84 17.24
CA GLU A 73 19.68 0.26 18.08
C GLU A 73 18.46 0.93 17.41
N PHE A 74 17.44 1.28 18.20
CA PHE A 74 16.21 1.89 17.69
C PHE A 74 16.06 3.32 18.23
N ASN A 75 15.13 4.08 17.63
CA ASN A 75 14.73 5.42 18.10
C ASN A 75 14.44 5.45 19.61
N GLU A 76 14.81 6.54 20.31
CA GLU A 76 14.61 6.67 21.76
C GLU A 76 13.12 6.72 22.18
N ASN A 77 12.24 7.22 21.31
CA ASN A 77 10.80 7.31 21.53
C ASN A 77 10.11 5.96 21.30
N ALA A 78 9.49 5.41 22.35
CA ALA A 78 8.81 4.12 22.30
C ALA A 78 7.61 4.08 21.34
N ASP A 79 6.88 5.18 21.17
CA ASP A 79 5.75 5.23 20.22
C ASP A 79 6.25 5.15 18.78
N VAL A 80 7.37 5.82 18.47
CA VAL A 80 8.01 5.75 17.15
C VAL A 80 8.47 4.32 16.87
N ARG A 81 9.14 3.67 17.83
CA ARG A 81 9.59 2.27 17.67
C ARG A 81 8.42 1.32 17.40
N LYS A 82 7.33 1.44 18.15
CA LYS A 82 6.14 0.60 17.98
C LYS A 82 5.43 0.88 16.67
N ALA A 83 5.27 2.15 16.30
CA ALA A 83 4.61 2.56 15.07
C ALA A 83 5.36 2.04 13.83
N LEU A 84 6.69 2.03 13.88
CA LEU A 84 7.56 1.70 12.75
C LEU A 84 8.18 0.32 12.83
N MET A 85 7.80 -0.55 13.78
CA MET A 85 8.37 -1.90 13.91
C MET A 85 8.30 -2.69 12.60
N HIS A 86 7.19 -2.60 11.86
CA HIS A 86 7.05 -3.28 10.57
C HIS A 86 7.89 -2.69 9.44
N VAL A 87 8.49 -1.51 9.65
CA VAL A 87 9.42 -0.83 8.74
C VAL A 87 10.86 -1.06 9.16
N THR A 88 11.20 -0.83 10.42
CA THR A 88 12.56 -1.01 10.94
C THR A 88 12.94 -2.49 11.04
N GLY A 89 11.96 -3.37 11.25
CA GLY A 89 12.21 -4.73 11.69
C GLY A 89 12.44 -4.82 13.20
N ASP A 90 12.82 -6.01 13.64
CA ASP A 90 13.16 -6.38 15.00
C ASP A 90 14.55 -7.05 15.06
N LYS A 91 15.07 -7.27 16.27
CA LYS A 91 16.41 -7.80 16.49
C LYS A 91 16.61 -9.23 15.95
N ASP A 92 15.53 -9.99 15.86
CA ASP A 92 15.53 -11.38 15.37
C ASP A 92 15.17 -11.47 13.87
N ASN A 93 14.98 -10.32 13.21
CA ASN A 93 14.54 -10.21 11.82
C ASN A 93 13.24 -10.99 11.52
N ASN A 94 12.29 -11.12 12.45
CA ASN A 94 11.01 -11.81 12.19
C ASN A 94 10.15 -11.10 11.13
N ILE A 95 10.30 -9.77 10.97
CA ILE A 95 9.54 -9.00 9.98
C ILE A 95 10.22 -9.07 8.61
N THR A 96 9.60 -9.78 7.66
CA THR A 96 10.10 -9.92 6.28
C THR A 96 10.19 -8.60 5.51
N THR A 97 9.32 -7.64 5.83
CA THR A 97 9.30 -6.30 5.23
C THR A 97 10.16 -5.28 6.00
N GLY A 98 10.85 -5.71 7.06
CA GLY A 98 11.73 -4.86 7.86
C GLY A 98 13.00 -4.48 7.10
N ALA A 99 13.58 -3.34 7.45
CA ALA A 99 14.67 -2.71 6.69
C ALA A 99 15.89 -3.60 6.48
N ASN A 100 16.31 -4.37 7.50
CA ASN A 100 17.43 -5.31 7.40
C ASN A 100 17.18 -6.51 6.47
N ARG A 101 15.97 -6.69 5.95
CA ARG A 101 15.62 -7.68 4.93
C ARG A 101 15.25 -7.03 3.60
N ALA A 102 14.45 -5.98 3.64
CA ALA A 102 13.93 -5.32 2.45
C ALA A 102 14.94 -4.37 1.80
N PHE A 103 15.85 -3.79 2.58
CA PHE A 103 16.75 -2.72 2.15
C PHE A 103 18.22 -3.02 2.48
N THR A 104 18.59 -4.30 2.53
CA THR A 104 19.95 -4.74 2.88
C THR A 104 20.98 -4.10 1.96
N ASP A 105 20.75 -4.13 0.65
CA ASP A 105 21.69 -3.61 -0.35
C ASP A 105 21.89 -2.10 -0.23
N GLU A 106 20.83 -1.37 0.11
CA GLU A 106 20.88 0.05 0.39
C GLU A 106 21.64 0.35 1.68
N LEU A 107 21.42 -0.42 2.75
CA LEU A 107 22.05 -0.21 4.07
C LEU A 107 23.54 -0.56 4.07
N ILE A 108 23.95 -1.58 3.32
CA ILE A 108 25.38 -1.91 3.16
C ILE A 108 26.10 -0.93 2.25
N GLY A 109 25.34 -0.18 1.45
CA GLY A 109 25.87 0.80 0.50
C GLY A 109 26.58 0.15 -0.68
N TYR A 110 26.05 -0.98 -1.17
CA TYR A 110 26.64 -1.68 -2.30
C TYR A 110 26.74 -0.77 -3.53
N ASN A 111 27.90 -0.82 -4.19
CA ASN A 111 28.15 -0.14 -5.44
C ASN A 111 28.89 -1.07 -6.41
N LEU A 112 28.45 -1.13 -7.66
CA LEU A 112 29.04 -2.00 -8.68
C LEU A 112 30.55 -1.79 -8.90
N ILE A 113 31.08 -0.59 -8.61
CA ILE A 113 32.49 -0.24 -8.80
C ILE A 113 33.32 -0.58 -7.55
N ASN A 114 32.79 -0.28 -6.36
CA ASN A 114 33.55 -0.35 -5.09
C ASN A 114 33.10 -1.49 -4.16
N GLY A 115 32.10 -2.29 -4.55
CA GLY A 115 31.46 -3.28 -3.68
C GLY A 115 30.81 -2.61 -2.47
N VAL A 116 31.06 -3.16 -1.28
CA VAL A 116 30.61 -2.62 0.03
C VAL A 116 31.66 -1.74 0.71
N TYR A 117 32.73 -1.38 0.00
CA TYR A 117 33.81 -0.58 0.58
C TYR A 117 33.36 0.86 0.82
N SER A 118 33.41 1.26 2.09
CA SER A 118 33.18 2.63 2.56
C SER A 118 34.40 3.04 3.38
N LEU A 119 34.91 4.26 3.18
CA LEU A 119 36.10 4.79 3.87
C LEU A 119 35.99 4.72 5.40
N ASN A 120 34.76 4.71 5.95
CA ASN A 120 34.50 4.63 7.39
C ASN A 120 33.88 3.29 7.83
N ASN A 121 33.72 2.33 6.90
CA ASN A 121 33.07 1.02 7.08
C ASN A 121 31.67 1.07 7.76
N ALA A 122 30.99 2.22 7.74
CA ALA A 122 29.76 2.48 8.48
C ALA A 122 28.47 2.08 7.73
N GLY A 123 28.59 1.50 6.53
CA GLY A 123 27.45 1.28 5.63
C GLY A 123 26.98 2.60 5.01
N LYS A 124 25.71 2.64 4.62
CA LYS A 124 25.06 3.82 4.05
C LYS A 124 23.81 4.18 4.86
N ASP A 125 23.65 5.48 5.08
CA ASP A 125 22.45 6.03 5.69
C ASP A 125 21.33 6.09 4.64
N VAL A 126 20.20 5.48 4.97
CA VAL A 126 19.00 5.45 4.13
C VAL A 126 17.97 6.40 4.73
N THR A 127 17.50 7.35 3.94
CA THR A 127 16.43 8.27 4.35
C THR A 127 15.11 7.77 3.78
N MET A 128 14.14 7.55 4.66
CA MET A 128 12.77 7.17 4.33
C MET A 128 11.94 8.39 3.92
N THR A 129 10.85 8.14 3.20
CA THR A 129 9.79 9.12 2.91
C THR A 129 8.84 9.31 4.10
N LEU A 130 8.86 8.37 5.04
CA LEU A 130 8.03 8.36 6.24
C LEU A 130 8.36 9.52 7.18
N ASP A 131 7.34 10.03 7.85
CA ASP A 131 7.45 10.94 8.98
C ASP A 131 7.19 10.17 10.29
N ALA A 132 8.19 10.14 11.17
CA ALA A 132 8.13 9.35 12.40
C ALA A 132 7.05 9.84 13.37
N ASN A 133 6.80 11.15 13.43
CA ASN A 133 5.82 11.74 14.33
C ASN A 133 4.40 11.47 13.83
N VAL A 134 4.16 11.57 12.52
CA VAL A 134 2.88 11.19 11.90
C VAL A 134 2.60 9.71 12.13
N CYS A 135 3.61 8.83 11.96
CA CYS A 135 3.45 7.40 12.23
C CYS A 135 3.15 7.13 13.71
N ALA A 136 3.82 7.82 14.64
CA ALA A 136 3.54 7.70 16.07
C ALA A 136 2.10 8.16 16.41
N GLU A 137 1.60 9.22 15.78
CA GLU A 137 0.21 9.65 15.95
C GLU A 137 -0.79 8.64 15.37
N ALA A 138 -0.49 8.06 14.20
CA ALA A 138 -1.29 6.98 13.63
C ALA A 138 -1.35 5.74 14.54
N TYR A 139 -0.23 5.35 15.14
CA TYR A 139 -0.18 4.28 16.14
C TYR A 139 -1.05 4.60 17.36
N ARG A 140 -0.93 5.80 17.94
CA ARG A 140 -1.76 6.25 19.07
C ARG A 140 -3.25 6.28 18.70
N ALA A 141 -3.58 6.73 17.50
CA ALA A 141 -4.96 6.80 17.01
C ALA A 141 -5.61 5.41 16.91
N LEU A 142 -4.84 4.35 16.61
CA LEU A 142 -5.34 2.97 16.65
C LEU A 142 -5.70 2.51 18.06
N ASP A 143 -5.11 3.08 19.11
CA ASP A 143 -5.48 2.85 20.51
C ASP A 143 -5.55 1.34 20.86
N GLY A 144 -4.49 0.61 20.50
CA GLY A 144 -4.39 -0.84 20.73
C GLY A 144 -5.25 -1.72 19.81
N ARG A 145 -6.07 -1.15 18.93
CA ARG A 145 -6.87 -1.91 17.95
C ARG A 145 -6.00 -2.41 16.80
N LYS A 146 -6.35 -3.58 16.27
CA LYS A 146 -5.69 -4.15 15.08
C LYS A 146 -6.12 -3.37 13.84
N GLY A 147 -5.20 -3.18 12.90
CA GLY A 147 -5.48 -2.34 11.74
C GLY A 147 -4.26 -2.00 10.90
N ALA A 148 -4.50 -1.17 9.90
CA ALA A 148 -3.49 -0.61 9.03
C ALA A 148 -3.83 0.84 8.69
N ILE A 149 -2.83 1.71 8.63
CA ILE A 149 -2.97 3.12 8.23
C ILE A 149 -1.90 3.42 7.18
N GLY A 150 -2.33 4.01 6.08
CA GLY A 150 -1.46 4.54 5.04
C GLY A 150 -1.81 5.98 4.69
N VAL A 151 -0.80 6.81 4.49
CA VAL A 151 -0.92 8.14 3.87
C VAL A 151 0.24 8.29 2.90
N TYR A 152 -0.05 8.65 1.66
CA TYR A 152 0.98 8.94 0.67
C TYR A 152 0.64 10.18 -0.14
N ASN A 153 1.68 10.87 -0.59
CA ASN A 153 1.55 12.01 -1.49
C ASN A 153 1.26 11.50 -2.91
N TYR A 154 0.07 11.75 -3.44
CA TYR A 154 -0.37 11.18 -4.72
C TYR A 154 0.30 11.83 -5.95
N GLU A 155 0.97 12.98 -5.79
CA GLU A 155 1.74 13.64 -6.85
C GLU A 155 3.18 13.13 -6.94
N THR A 156 3.78 12.73 -5.81
CA THR A 156 5.20 12.34 -5.73
C THR A 156 5.40 10.83 -5.56
N GLY A 157 4.39 10.12 -5.03
CA GLY A 157 4.48 8.73 -4.63
C GLY A 157 5.07 8.52 -3.23
N GLU A 158 5.52 9.57 -2.53
CA GLU A 158 6.14 9.41 -1.21
C GLU A 158 5.12 8.92 -0.17
N ILE A 159 5.37 7.74 0.43
CA ILE A 159 4.59 7.28 1.58
C ILE A 159 5.03 8.05 2.83
N ILE A 160 4.11 8.83 3.40
CA ILE A 160 4.34 9.68 4.57
C ILE A 160 4.10 8.91 5.87
N CYS A 161 3.09 8.03 5.86
CA CYS A 161 2.74 7.21 7.01
C CYS A 161 2.41 5.79 6.57
N MET A 162 2.98 4.82 7.27
CA MET A 162 2.69 3.39 7.11
C MET A 162 2.74 2.71 8.47
N VAL A 163 1.57 2.39 9.03
CA VAL A 163 1.45 1.76 10.36
C VAL A 163 0.61 0.50 10.26
N SER A 164 1.05 -0.54 10.96
CA SER A 164 0.34 -1.82 11.09
C SER A 164 0.23 -2.18 12.58
N SER A 165 -0.92 -2.73 12.98
CA SER A 165 -1.21 -3.13 14.35
C SER A 165 -1.89 -4.51 14.39
N PRO A 166 -1.55 -5.42 15.33
CA PRO A 166 -0.74 -5.19 16.52
C PRO A 166 0.75 -5.08 16.21
N THR A 167 1.47 -4.48 17.16
CA THR A 167 2.92 -4.25 17.17
C THR A 167 3.43 -4.43 18.60
N TYR A 168 4.74 -4.46 18.78
CA TYR A 168 5.39 -4.41 20.08
C TYR A 168 6.60 -3.46 20.04
N ASP A 169 7.22 -3.21 21.18
CA ASP A 169 8.44 -2.41 21.21
C ASP A 169 9.66 -3.27 20.82
N PRO A 170 10.28 -3.09 19.64
CA PRO A 170 11.42 -3.90 19.20
C PRO A 170 12.67 -3.74 20.09
N GLN A 171 12.74 -2.69 20.91
CA GLN A 171 13.80 -2.57 21.92
C GLN A 171 13.62 -3.59 23.04
N ASN A 172 12.36 -3.88 23.41
CA ASN A 172 11.95 -4.72 24.53
C ASN A 172 10.87 -5.74 24.07
N PRO A 173 11.23 -6.71 23.20
CA PRO A 173 10.27 -7.62 22.62
C PRO A 173 9.62 -8.51 23.68
N PRO A 174 8.30 -8.78 23.60
CA PRO A 174 7.65 -9.74 24.47
C PRO A 174 8.00 -11.17 24.08
N SER A 175 7.81 -12.13 24.98
CA SER A 175 7.82 -13.55 24.61
C SER A 175 6.53 -13.87 23.82
N ILE A 176 6.69 -14.14 22.53
CA ILE A 176 5.58 -14.48 21.64
C ILE A 176 5.52 -16.00 21.50
N SER A 177 4.36 -16.58 21.82
CA SER A 177 4.13 -18.02 21.70
C SER A 177 4.19 -18.47 20.23
N ALA A 178 4.68 -19.68 19.97
CA ALA A 178 4.61 -20.31 18.66
C ALA A 178 3.15 -20.48 18.15
N ASP A 179 2.18 -20.53 19.07
CA ASP A 179 0.75 -20.60 18.77
C ASP A 179 0.09 -19.22 18.62
N ASP A 180 0.86 -18.12 18.64
CA ASP A 180 0.32 -16.78 18.48
C ASP A 180 -0.31 -16.59 17.08
N LYS A 181 -1.62 -16.33 17.06
CA LYS A 181 -2.41 -16.06 15.85
C LYS A 181 -2.71 -14.58 15.68
N SER A 182 -2.00 -13.70 16.39
CA SER A 182 -2.24 -12.27 16.32
C SER A 182 -1.78 -11.67 14.99
N GLY A 183 -0.81 -12.31 14.33
CA GLY A 183 -0.17 -11.80 13.12
C GLY A 183 0.69 -10.56 13.42
N VAL A 184 1.35 -10.52 14.57
CA VAL A 184 2.13 -9.36 15.02
C VAL A 184 3.32 -9.04 14.12
N TYR A 185 3.94 -10.05 13.49
CA TYR A 185 5.03 -9.84 12.53
C TYR A 185 4.56 -9.42 11.13
N ILE A 186 3.25 -9.51 10.87
CA ILE A 186 2.69 -9.25 9.54
C ILE A 186 2.42 -7.74 9.40
N ASN A 187 3.04 -7.14 8.39
CA ASN A 187 2.67 -5.81 7.94
C ASN A 187 1.33 -5.89 7.21
N ARG A 188 0.25 -5.43 7.85
CA ARG A 188 -1.10 -5.50 7.28
C ARG A 188 -1.29 -4.60 6.08
N PHE A 189 -0.52 -3.52 6.02
CA PHE A 189 -0.61 -2.53 4.95
C PHE A 189 -0.09 -3.09 3.62
N THR A 190 1.01 -3.84 3.64
CA THR A 190 1.64 -4.42 2.44
C THR A 190 1.36 -5.90 2.24
N SER A 191 1.35 -6.71 3.30
CA SER A 191 1.38 -8.18 3.20
C SER A 191 0.03 -8.86 3.46
N SER A 192 -1.00 -8.13 3.88
CA SER A 192 -2.33 -8.70 4.17
C SER A 192 -3.40 -8.26 3.18
N LYS A 193 -4.51 -9.01 3.20
CA LYS A 193 -5.71 -8.70 2.43
C LYS A 193 -6.94 -8.78 3.30
N PHE A 194 -7.93 -7.96 2.98
CA PHE A 194 -9.14 -7.80 3.78
C PHE A 194 -10.35 -7.55 2.87
N PRO A 195 -11.56 -7.97 3.29
CA PRO A 195 -12.77 -7.60 2.57
C PRO A 195 -12.91 -6.07 2.50
N PRO A 196 -13.04 -5.46 1.31
CA PRO A 196 -13.13 -4.01 1.18
C PRO A 196 -14.45 -3.45 1.72
N GLY A 197 -15.54 -4.22 1.59
CA GLY A 197 -16.89 -3.70 1.79
C GLY A 197 -17.14 -2.47 0.92
N SER A 198 -17.90 -1.52 1.46
CA SER A 198 -18.44 -0.38 0.69
C SER A 198 -17.39 0.59 0.10
N ILE A 199 -16.09 0.48 0.41
CA ILE A 199 -15.07 1.26 -0.32
C ILE A 199 -14.93 0.78 -1.77
N PHE A 200 -15.24 -0.49 -2.05
CA PHE A 200 -15.19 -1.07 -3.41
C PHE A 200 -16.24 -0.46 -4.35
N LYS A 201 -17.31 0.11 -3.81
CA LYS A 201 -18.35 0.80 -4.59
C LYS A 201 -17.81 1.95 -5.44
N LEU A 202 -16.64 2.50 -5.11
CA LEU A 202 -15.94 3.48 -5.95
C LEU A 202 -15.52 2.86 -7.30
N VAL A 203 -15.06 1.61 -7.31
CA VAL A 203 -14.73 0.86 -8.53
C VAL A 203 -16.00 0.56 -9.33
N THR A 204 -17.06 0.11 -8.67
CA THR A 204 -18.37 -0.17 -9.29
C THR A 204 -18.98 1.11 -9.89
N ALA A 205 -18.87 2.24 -9.19
CA ALA A 205 -19.32 3.54 -9.68
C ALA A 205 -18.50 3.98 -10.90
N ALA A 206 -17.16 3.87 -10.85
CA ALA A 206 -16.29 4.18 -11.98
C ALA A 206 -16.65 3.36 -13.22
N ALA A 207 -16.86 2.05 -13.05
CA ALA A 207 -17.29 1.16 -14.12
C ALA A 207 -18.60 1.64 -14.74
N SER A 208 -19.60 1.99 -13.91
CA SER A 208 -20.86 2.51 -14.41
C SER A 208 -20.72 3.79 -15.21
N ILE A 209 -19.97 4.76 -14.71
CA ILE A 209 -19.79 6.07 -15.35
C ILE A 209 -19.16 5.92 -16.74
N GLU A 210 -18.20 5.01 -16.90
CA GLU A 210 -17.48 4.84 -18.17
C GLU A 210 -18.19 3.92 -19.17
N THR A 211 -19.08 3.03 -18.73
CA THR A 211 -19.67 2.01 -19.61
C THR A 211 -21.17 2.10 -19.84
N LEU A 212 -21.89 2.86 -19.01
CA LEU A 212 -23.36 2.97 -19.10
C LEU A 212 -23.78 4.39 -19.48
N ASP A 213 -24.52 4.51 -20.57
CA ASP A 213 -25.07 5.80 -21.02
C ASP A 213 -26.05 6.41 -19.99
N ASP A 214 -26.69 5.56 -19.19
CA ASP A 214 -27.65 5.92 -18.15
C ASP A 214 -27.08 5.92 -16.73
N ALA A 215 -25.75 5.92 -16.55
CA ALA A 215 -25.12 5.79 -15.23
C ALA A 215 -25.65 6.77 -14.16
N TYR A 216 -25.84 8.03 -14.54
CA TYR A 216 -26.32 9.10 -13.65
C TYR A 216 -27.84 9.15 -13.49
N SER A 217 -28.59 8.62 -14.46
CA SER A 217 -30.06 8.61 -14.46
C SER A 217 -30.65 7.27 -14.01
N PHE A 218 -29.83 6.23 -13.88
CA PHE A 218 -30.22 4.94 -13.34
C PHE A 218 -30.66 5.11 -11.88
N GLN A 219 -31.90 4.69 -11.60
CA GLN A 219 -32.52 4.82 -10.29
C GLN A 219 -32.97 3.47 -9.77
N VAL A 220 -32.80 3.26 -8.47
CA VAL A 220 -33.28 2.08 -7.76
C VAL A 220 -34.13 2.49 -6.58
N GLN A 221 -35.32 1.89 -6.49
CA GLN A 221 -36.14 1.96 -5.28
C GLN A 221 -35.58 0.98 -4.22
N CYS A 222 -34.79 1.50 -3.29
CA CYS A 222 -34.31 0.73 -2.15
C CYS A 222 -35.41 0.61 -1.08
N ARG A 223 -35.79 -0.63 -0.76
CA ARG A 223 -36.73 -0.98 0.33
C ARG A 223 -36.01 -1.66 1.51
N GLY A 224 -34.70 -1.43 1.65
CA GLY A 224 -33.85 -2.04 2.67
C GLY A 224 -33.35 -3.45 2.34
N LYS A 225 -33.91 -4.10 1.31
CA LYS A 225 -33.45 -5.40 0.82
C LYS A 225 -33.84 -5.62 -0.65
N GLU A 226 -33.06 -6.45 -1.32
CA GLU A 226 -33.37 -7.05 -2.62
C GLU A 226 -33.32 -8.57 -2.47
N ASP A 227 -34.36 -9.26 -2.94
CA ASP A 227 -34.46 -10.71 -2.91
C ASP A 227 -33.98 -11.30 -4.25
N TYR A 228 -33.05 -12.23 -4.18
CA TYR A 228 -32.45 -12.91 -5.32
C TYR A 228 -33.00 -14.34 -5.51
N GLY A 229 -34.03 -14.71 -4.76
CA GLY A 229 -34.59 -16.06 -4.72
C GLY A 229 -33.80 -17.00 -3.82
N HIS A 230 -34.39 -18.15 -3.49
CA HIS A 230 -33.75 -19.23 -2.72
C HIS A 230 -33.18 -18.83 -1.33
N GLY A 231 -33.66 -17.72 -0.77
CA GLY A 231 -33.19 -17.20 0.52
C GLY A 231 -32.00 -16.23 0.41
N ASP A 232 -31.48 -16.04 -0.79
CA ASP A 232 -30.40 -15.11 -1.08
C ASP A 232 -30.92 -13.68 -1.18
N LYS A 233 -30.22 -12.77 -0.50
CA LYS A 233 -30.63 -11.37 -0.44
C LYS A 233 -29.42 -10.45 -0.29
N VAL A 234 -29.56 -9.27 -0.87
CA VAL A 234 -28.73 -8.11 -0.55
C VAL A 234 -29.52 -7.21 0.40
N THR A 235 -28.90 -6.81 1.51
CA THR A 235 -29.58 -6.05 2.57
C THR A 235 -28.87 -4.75 2.89
N ASP A 236 -29.66 -3.72 3.15
CA ASP A 236 -29.24 -2.46 3.73
C ASP A 236 -29.67 -2.39 5.20
N LEU A 237 -28.97 -1.57 5.99
CA LEU A 237 -29.33 -1.31 7.39
C LEU A 237 -30.59 -0.44 7.53
N ALA A 238 -30.98 0.25 6.45
CA ALA A 238 -32.15 1.11 6.40
C ALA A 238 -32.76 1.14 4.99
N THR A 239 -34.00 1.61 4.91
CA THR A 239 -34.66 1.94 3.63
C THR A 239 -34.17 3.31 3.15
N HIS A 240 -33.71 3.39 1.89
CA HIS A 240 -33.18 4.62 1.31
C HIS A 240 -34.13 5.33 0.33
N GLY A 241 -35.27 4.72 -0.01
CA GLY A 241 -36.18 5.30 -1.01
C GLY A 241 -35.63 5.14 -2.43
N THR A 242 -36.06 6.01 -3.34
CA THR A 242 -35.47 6.08 -4.68
C THR A 242 -34.12 6.78 -4.60
N VAL A 243 -33.07 6.10 -5.06
CA VAL A 243 -31.71 6.64 -5.08
C VAL A 243 -31.12 6.51 -6.49
N ASP A 244 -30.38 7.54 -6.90
CA ASP A 244 -29.49 7.54 -8.07
C ASP A 244 -28.04 7.24 -7.63
N LEU A 245 -27.08 7.27 -8.57
CA LEU A 245 -25.68 6.97 -8.28
C LEU A 245 -25.09 7.83 -7.17
N LYS A 246 -25.32 9.15 -7.21
CA LYS A 246 -24.78 10.11 -6.23
C LYS A 246 -25.37 9.82 -4.85
N LYS A 247 -26.69 9.71 -4.75
CA LYS A 247 -27.36 9.45 -3.47
C LYS A 247 -27.03 8.06 -2.94
N ALA A 248 -26.94 7.06 -3.81
CA ALA A 248 -26.58 5.69 -3.44
C ALA A 248 -25.16 5.60 -2.88
N LEU A 249 -24.20 6.36 -3.43
CA LEU A 249 -22.83 6.40 -2.88
C LEU A 249 -22.81 7.08 -1.50
N GLU A 250 -23.55 8.18 -1.33
CA GLU A 250 -23.70 8.94 -0.09
C GLU A 250 -24.27 8.10 1.05
N VAL A 251 -25.43 7.47 0.83
CA VAL A 251 -26.05 6.61 1.85
C VAL A 251 -25.49 5.18 1.82
N SER A 252 -24.55 4.91 0.92
CA SER A 252 -23.89 3.62 0.72
C SER A 252 -24.84 2.45 0.45
N CYS A 253 -25.91 2.68 -0.33
CA CYS A 253 -27.01 1.75 -0.58
C CYS A 253 -26.56 0.43 -1.25
N ASN A 254 -26.55 -0.68 -0.51
CA ASN A 254 -26.23 -2.02 -1.01
C ASN A 254 -27.18 -2.46 -2.12
N VAL A 255 -28.49 -2.21 -1.98
CA VAL A 255 -29.48 -2.62 -2.99
C VAL A 255 -29.24 -1.94 -4.35
N TYR A 256 -28.89 -0.65 -4.36
CA TYR A 256 -28.54 0.07 -5.59
C TYR A 256 -27.29 -0.53 -6.25
N PHE A 257 -26.21 -0.68 -5.48
CA PHE A 257 -24.95 -1.20 -6.02
C PHE A 257 -25.06 -2.68 -6.44
N GLY A 258 -25.89 -3.48 -5.77
CA GLY A 258 -26.18 -4.85 -6.19
C GLY A 258 -26.82 -4.90 -7.59
N LYS A 259 -27.89 -4.12 -7.81
CA LYS A 259 -28.52 -4.03 -9.13
C LYS A 259 -27.62 -3.40 -10.19
N LEU A 260 -26.82 -2.40 -9.82
CA LEU A 260 -25.84 -1.79 -10.72
C LEU A 260 -24.79 -2.82 -11.16
N SER A 261 -24.35 -3.67 -10.25
CA SER A 261 -23.38 -4.75 -10.53
C SER A 261 -23.93 -5.75 -11.54
N GLU A 262 -25.20 -6.12 -11.41
CA GLU A 262 -25.88 -6.98 -12.39
C GLU A 262 -26.04 -6.31 -13.75
N LYS A 263 -26.37 -5.01 -13.77
CA LYS A 263 -26.47 -4.23 -15.01
C LYS A 263 -25.11 -4.12 -15.73
N LEU A 264 -24.01 -4.05 -14.98
CA LEU A 264 -22.65 -4.02 -15.51
C LEU A 264 -22.16 -5.40 -16.01
N GLY A 265 -22.51 -6.46 -15.29
CA GLY A 265 -22.02 -7.81 -15.52
C GLY A 265 -20.62 -8.07 -14.94
N GLY A 266 -20.30 -9.35 -14.75
CA GLY A 266 -19.04 -9.83 -14.17
C GLY A 266 -17.80 -9.36 -14.93
N ASP A 267 -17.79 -9.50 -16.26
CA ASP A 267 -16.63 -9.15 -17.09
C ASP A 267 -16.25 -7.66 -16.97
N THR A 268 -17.25 -6.78 -16.91
CA THR A 268 -17.03 -5.34 -16.74
C THR A 268 -16.43 -5.07 -15.35
N LEU A 269 -17.00 -5.65 -14.29
CA LEU A 269 -16.46 -5.47 -12.94
C LEU A 269 -15.04 -6.03 -12.80
N GLU A 270 -14.75 -7.18 -13.40
CA GLU A 270 -13.39 -7.74 -13.42
C GLU A 270 -12.41 -6.79 -14.10
N LYS A 271 -12.78 -6.27 -15.29
CA LYS A 271 -11.96 -5.32 -16.05
C LYS A 271 -11.64 -4.08 -15.22
N TYR A 272 -12.63 -3.48 -14.57
CA TYR A 272 -12.44 -2.26 -13.77
C TYR A 272 -11.68 -2.53 -12.48
N THR A 273 -11.84 -3.69 -11.87
CA THR A 273 -11.06 -4.10 -10.70
C THR A 273 -9.58 -4.27 -11.04
N LYS A 274 -9.26 -4.85 -12.20
CA LYS A 274 -7.90 -4.93 -12.73
C LYS A 274 -7.36 -3.55 -13.10
N LYS A 275 -8.14 -2.70 -13.80
CA LYS A 275 -7.73 -1.31 -14.11
C LYS A 275 -7.40 -0.51 -12.85
N ALA A 276 -8.15 -0.71 -11.77
CA ALA A 276 -7.91 -0.08 -10.47
C ALA A 276 -6.65 -0.60 -9.74
N GLY A 277 -5.97 -1.64 -10.28
CA GLY A 277 -4.75 -2.22 -9.71
C GLY A 277 -5.00 -3.10 -8.49
N LEU A 278 -6.25 -3.47 -8.19
CA LEU A 278 -6.60 -4.20 -6.96
C LEU A 278 -6.25 -5.70 -7.01
N MET A 279 -6.00 -6.25 -8.20
CA MET A 279 -5.65 -7.66 -8.41
C MET A 279 -4.15 -7.91 -8.64
N ASP A 280 -3.34 -6.85 -8.65
CA ASP A 280 -1.90 -6.92 -8.91
C ASP A 280 -1.08 -6.68 -7.63
N SER A 281 0.14 -7.20 -7.60
CA SER A 281 1.14 -6.81 -6.60
C SER A 281 1.78 -5.50 -7.03
N LEU A 282 1.88 -4.55 -6.11
CA LEU A 282 2.72 -3.36 -6.26
C LEU A 282 4.13 -3.69 -5.75
N ASP A 283 5.14 -3.08 -6.37
CA ASP A 283 6.53 -3.12 -5.91
C ASP A 283 6.87 -1.75 -5.30
N ILE A 284 7.18 -1.75 -4.00
CA ILE A 284 7.52 -0.58 -3.21
C ILE A 284 8.98 -0.74 -2.75
N ASN A 285 9.91 -0.35 -3.61
CA ASN A 285 11.35 -0.47 -3.38
C ASN A 285 11.77 -1.91 -2.99
N GLY A 286 11.27 -2.93 -3.70
CA GLY A 286 11.55 -4.35 -3.43
C GLY A 286 10.52 -5.03 -2.51
N ILE A 287 9.68 -4.26 -1.81
CA ILE A 287 8.56 -4.82 -1.03
C ILE A 287 7.37 -5.06 -1.96
N HIS A 288 7.03 -6.32 -2.16
CA HIS A 288 5.86 -6.73 -2.96
C HIS A 288 4.58 -6.79 -2.11
N THR A 289 3.54 -6.05 -2.51
CA THR A 289 2.25 -6.08 -1.82
C THR A 289 1.45 -7.34 -2.15
N ALA A 290 0.59 -7.78 -1.24
CA ALA A 290 -0.32 -8.88 -1.54
C ALA A 290 -1.30 -8.50 -2.67
N ALA A 291 -1.47 -9.38 -3.64
CA ALA A 291 -2.44 -9.20 -4.74
C ALA A 291 -3.86 -9.57 -4.30
N GLY A 292 -4.82 -8.68 -4.54
CA GLY A 292 -6.23 -8.90 -4.20
C GLY A 292 -6.84 -10.11 -4.94
N THR A 293 -7.95 -10.62 -4.39
CA THR A 293 -8.66 -11.79 -4.93
C THR A 293 -10.15 -11.49 -4.96
N PHE A 294 -10.80 -11.84 -6.06
CA PHE A 294 -12.20 -11.53 -6.33
C PHE A 294 -12.83 -12.67 -7.14
N GLU A 295 -14.17 -12.80 -7.09
CA GLU A 295 -14.93 -13.69 -7.96
C GLU A 295 -16.02 -12.90 -8.69
N PHE A 296 -16.00 -12.94 -10.02
CA PHE A 296 -16.94 -12.21 -10.89
C PHE A 296 -17.83 -13.19 -11.67
N PRO A 297 -18.89 -13.76 -11.05
CA PRO A 297 -19.85 -14.56 -11.78
C PRO A 297 -20.63 -13.69 -12.76
N SER A 298 -21.28 -14.32 -13.75
CA SER A 298 -21.98 -13.58 -14.81
C SER A 298 -23.19 -12.78 -14.31
N SER A 299 -23.87 -13.24 -13.26
CA SER A 299 -25.08 -12.60 -12.70
C SER A 299 -25.42 -13.13 -11.30
N GLY A 300 -26.48 -12.58 -10.70
CA GLY A 300 -27.07 -13.08 -9.47
C GLY A 300 -26.46 -12.51 -8.18
N VAL A 301 -26.89 -13.05 -7.04
CA VAL A 301 -26.58 -12.49 -5.71
C VAL A 301 -25.07 -12.39 -5.47
N THR A 302 -24.30 -13.35 -5.96
CA THR A 302 -22.85 -13.38 -5.78
C THR A 302 -22.20 -12.20 -6.50
N LEU A 303 -22.62 -11.89 -7.74
CA LEU A 303 -22.13 -10.72 -8.46
C LEU A 303 -22.55 -9.42 -7.76
N ALA A 304 -23.79 -9.38 -7.26
CA ALA A 304 -24.30 -8.24 -6.50
C ALA A 304 -23.45 -7.99 -5.23
N TRP A 305 -23.09 -9.05 -4.49
CA TRP A 305 -22.19 -8.95 -3.33
C TRP A 305 -20.76 -8.55 -3.73
N THR A 306 -20.24 -9.08 -4.84
CA THR A 306 -18.92 -8.70 -5.36
C THR A 306 -18.87 -7.20 -5.68
N GLY A 307 -19.84 -6.66 -6.41
CA GLY A 307 -19.84 -5.22 -6.70
C GLY A 307 -20.15 -4.29 -5.51
N ILE A 308 -20.46 -4.86 -4.34
CA ILE A 308 -20.55 -4.16 -3.05
C ILE A 308 -19.24 -4.28 -2.25
N GLY A 309 -18.33 -5.18 -2.64
CA GLY A 309 -17.05 -5.45 -1.98
C GLY A 309 -17.12 -6.54 -0.90
N GLN A 310 -17.99 -7.53 -1.04
CA GLN A 310 -18.23 -8.60 -0.07
C GLN A 310 -17.99 -9.99 -0.69
N ASN A 311 -18.51 -11.07 -0.08
CA ASN A 311 -18.28 -12.45 -0.51
C ASN A 311 -16.80 -12.87 -0.37
N LYS A 312 -16.08 -13.10 -1.47
CA LYS A 312 -14.68 -13.53 -1.48
C LYS A 312 -13.71 -12.43 -1.88
N ASP A 313 -14.22 -11.21 -1.98
CA ASP A 313 -13.43 -10.04 -2.32
C ASP A 313 -12.44 -9.74 -1.21
N MET A 314 -11.17 -9.62 -1.57
CA MET A 314 -10.08 -9.31 -0.67
C MET A 314 -9.15 -8.34 -1.37
N ILE A 315 -8.89 -7.19 -0.74
CA ILE A 315 -7.94 -6.19 -1.24
C ILE A 315 -6.76 -6.05 -0.30
N ASN A 316 -5.62 -5.63 -0.84
CA ASN A 316 -4.54 -5.07 -0.03
C ASN A 316 -4.80 -3.56 0.24
N PRO A 317 -4.59 -3.06 1.47
CA PRO A 317 -4.80 -1.64 1.79
C PRO A 317 -3.98 -0.68 0.91
N CYS A 318 -2.72 -0.99 0.63
CA CYS A 318 -1.87 -0.12 -0.20
C CYS A 318 -2.42 0.02 -1.62
N ALA A 319 -2.93 -1.06 -2.23
CA ALA A 319 -3.51 -1.00 -3.57
C ALA A 319 -4.72 -0.05 -3.64
N MET A 320 -5.60 -0.09 -2.63
CA MET A 320 -6.76 0.80 -2.56
C MET A 320 -6.35 2.26 -2.28
N MET A 321 -5.32 2.50 -1.47
CA MET A 321 -4.77 3.85 -1.27
C MET A 321 -4.22 4.43 -2.59
N VAL A 322 -3.51 3.61 -3.38
CA VAL A 322 -3.01 4.02 -4.71
C VAL A 322 -4.16 4.32 -5.66
N TYR A 323 -5.25 3.56 -5.62
CA TYR A 323 -6.46 3.87 -6.38
C TYR A 323 -7.09 5.21 -5.96
N MET A 324 -7.06 5.58 -4.66
CA MET A 324 -7.50 6.92 -4.22
C MET A 324 -6.63 8.02 -4.79
N GLY A 325 -5.31 7.82 -4.84
CA GLY A 325 -4.42 8.76 -5.50
C GLY A 325 -4.64 8.85 -7.01
N ALA A 326 -5.10 7.77 -7.66
CA ALA A 326 -5.53 7.85 -9.06
C ALA A 326 -6.78 8.71 -9.23
N ILE A 327 -7.78 8.59 -8.36
CA ILE A 327 -8.98 9.46 -8.38
C ILE A 327 -8.57 10.92 -8.17
N ALA A 328 -7.67 11.18 -7.20
CA ALA A 328 -7.18 12.53 -6.92
C ALA A 328 -6.32 13.15 -8.04
N ASN A 329 -5.72 12.31 -8.90
CA ASN A 329 -4.75 12.71 -9.92
C ASN A 329 -5.22 12.33 -11.34
N ASP A 330 -6.47 12.72 -11.64
CA ASP A 330 -7.08 12.65 -12.98
C ASP A 330 -7.08 11.25 -13.62
N GLY A 331 -7.18 10.21 -12.80
CA GLY A 331 -7.28 8.82 -13.22
C GLY A 331 -5.95 8.07 -13.36
N THR A 332 -4.81 8.68 -12.98
CA THR A 332 -3.49 8.01 -12.97
C THR A 332 -2.82 8.12 -11.61
N ALA A 333 -2.32 7.00 -11.07
CA ALA A 333 -1.58 7.04 -9.81
C ALA A 333 -0.07 7.17 -10.07
N VAL A 334 0.63 7.88 -9.18
CA VAL A 334 2.08 7.75 -9.03
C VAL A 334 2.37 6.54 -8.14
N LEU A 335 3.30 5.69 -8.55
CA LEU A 335 3.66 4.50 -7.78
C LEU A 335 4.32 4.89 -6.46
N PRO A 336 3.96 4.22 -5.35
CA PRO A 336 4.46 4.56 -4.03
C PRO A 336 5.96 4.28 -3.87
N THR A 337 6.64 5.06 -3.03
CA THR A 337 8.05 4.88 -2.65
C THR A 337 8.25 5.13 -1.15
N LEU A 338 9.05 4.27 -0.52
CA LEU A 338 9.46 4.34 0.88
C LEU A 338 10.85 4.95 1.07
N ILE A 339 11.74 4.85 0.07
CA ILE A 339 13.11 5.38 0.14
C ILE A 339 13.18 6.71 -0.62
N LYS A 340 13.81 7.73 -0.01
CA LYS A 340 14.15 8.97 -0.70
C LYS A 340 15.29 8.74 -1.69
N PRO A 341 15.23 9.35 -2.89
CA PRO A 341 16.28 9.22 -3.88
C PRO A 341 17.65 9.68 -3.34
N THR A 342 18.67 8.82 -3.50
CA THR A 342 19.97 9.02 -2.82
C THR A 342 21.02 9.65 -3.72
N THR A 343 20.98 9.40 -5.03
CA THR A 343 21.96 9.95 -5.97
C THR A 343 21.62 11.37 -6.41
N PHE A 344 22.62 12.16 -6.82
CA PHE A 344 22.39 13.51 -7.34
C PHE A 344 21.42 13.51 -8.53
N LEU A 345 21.54 12.53 -9.43
CA LEU A 345 20.70 12.43 -10.61
C LEU A 345 19.25 12.07 -10.28
N GLU A 346 19.04 11.16 -9.33
CA GLU A 346 17.70 10.86 -8.81
C GLU A 346 17.11 12.04 -8.04
N LYS A 347 17.92 12.73 -7.22
CA LYS A 347 17.48 13.95 -6.50
C LYS A 347 17.07 15.06 -7.46
N GLN A 348 17.79 15.26 -8.56
CA GLN A 348 17.42 16.23 -9.59
C GLN A 348 16.14 15.83 -10.32
N LYS A 349 15.96 14.54 -10.62
CA LYS A 349 14.72 14.03 -11.23
C LYS A 349 13.52 14.13 -10.28
N ALA A 350 13.71 13.84 -9.00
CA ALA A 350 12.66 13.89 -7.98
C ALA A 350 12.17 15.32 -7.66
N LYS A 351 12.98 16.34 -7.94
CA LYS A 351 12.56 17.75 -7.85
C LYS A 351 11.58 18.18 -8.95
N ILE A 352 11.32 17.32 -9.94
CA ILE A 352 10.34 17.58 -11.00
C ILE A 352 9.04 16.87 -10.61
N PRO A 353 7.91 17.60 -10.40
CA PRO A 353 6.64 17.07 -9.90
C PRO A 353 5.99 15.94 -10.72
N LYS A 354 6.58 15.54 -11.86
CA LYS A 354 6.02 14.56 -12.79
C LYS A 354 6.90 13.33 -13.02
N PHE A 355 8.00 13.17 -12.26
CA PHE A 355 9.01 12.14 -12.55
C PHE A 355 8.80 10.79 -11.84
N GLY A 356 7.78 10.65 -10.99
CA GLY A 356 7.42 9.35 -10.42
C GLY A 356 6.94 8.37 -11.50
N LYS A 357 7.28 7.08 -11.38
CA LYS A 357 6.74 6.05 -12.27
C LYS A 357 5.21 6.05 -12.11
N LYS A 358 4.49 6.34 -13.18
CA LYS A 358 3.03 6.34 -13.16
C LYS A 358 2.46 4.98 -13.54
N THR A 359 1.26 4.71 -13.05
CA THR A 359 0.45 3.60 -13.54
C THR A 359 -0.05 3.91 -14.96
N LYS A 360 -0.63 2.91 -15.63
CA LYS A 360 -1.55 3.20 -16.74
C LYS A 360 -2.78 3.94 -16.20
N SER A 361 -3.53 4.60 -17.09
CA SER A 361 -4.83 5.18 -16.73
C SER A 361 -5.73 4.10 -16.14
N MET A 362 -6.17 4.33 -14.90
CA MET A 362 -7.06 3.45 -14.15
C MET A 362 -8.52 3.78 -14.47
N ILE A 363 -8.82 5.07 -14.58
CA ILE A 363 -10.11 5.65 -14.96
C ILE A 363 -9.87 6.89 -15.83
N ASP A 364 -10.91 7.37 -16.49
CA ASP A 364 -10.89 8.62 -17.24
C ASP A 364 -10.91 9.82 -16.27
N SER A 365 -10.30 10.95 -16.68
CA SER A 365 -10.22 12.16 -15.84
C SER A 365 -11.61 12.71 -15.50
N SER A 366 -12.59 12.67 -16.42
CA SER A 366 -13.98 13.05 -16.13
C SER A 366 -14.65 12.14 -15.10
N THR A 367 -14.35 10.83 -15.13
CA THR A 367 -14.80 9.88 -14.11
C THR A 367 -14.16 10.16 -12.76
N ALA A 368 -12.85 10.47 -12.74
CA ALA A 368 -12.12 10.84 -11.54
C ALA A 368 -12.71 12.11 -10.88
N GLN A 369 -13.01 13.14 -11.67
CA GLN A 369 -13.68 14.35 -11.20
C GLN A 369 -15.08 14.05 -10.64
N SER A 370 -15.87 13.24 -11.34
CA SER A 370 -17.22 12.86 -10.89
C SER A 370 -17.17 12.10 -9.56
N LEU A 371 -16.20 11.19 -9.37
CA LEU A 371 -16.01 10.49 -8.10
C LEU A 371 -15.53 11.43 -7.00
N THR A 372 -14.64 12.37 -7.30
CA THR A 372 -14.19 13.41 -6.37
C THR A 372 -15.38 14.19 -5.82
N GLU A 373 -16.26 14.69 -6.68
CA GLU A 373 -17.47 15.43 -6.27
C GLU A 373 -18.42 14.57 -5.42
N MET A 374 -18.63 13.31 -5.79
CA MET A 374 -19.47 12.40 -4.98
C MET A 374 -18.82 12.07 -3.63
N MET A 375 -17.50 11.92 -3.57
CA MET A 375 -16.75 11.64 -2.34
C MET A 375 -16.71 12.84 -1.40
N ALA A 376 -16.59 14.07 -1.92
CA ALA A 376 -16.77 15.31 -1.16
C ALA A 376 -18.20 15.40 -0.58
N ASN A 377 -19.21 15.13 -1.42
CA ASN A 377 -20.61 15.10 -0.99
C ASN A 377 -20.86 14.09 0.15
N ASN A 378 -20.18 12.94 0.17
CA ASN A 378 -20.30 11.97 1.27
C ASN A 378 -19.81 12.57 2.59
N VAL A 379 -18.69 13.30 2.57
CA VAL A 379 -18.14 13.93 3.77
C VAL A 379 -19.09 15.01 4.27
N GLU A 380 -19.53 15.89 3.38
CA GLU A 380 -20.45 16.99 3.71
C GLU A 380 -21.79 16.49 4.28
N ASN A 381 -22.45 15.57 3.57
CA ASN A 381 -23.84 15.23 3.84
C ASN A 381 -24.03 13.99 4.73
N LYS A 382 -23.00 13.14 4.90
CA LYS A 382 -23.13 11.88 5.65
C LYS A 382 -22.18 11.72 6.82
N TYR A 383 -20.92 12.14 6.67
CA TYR A 383 -19.90 11.93 7.72
C TYR A 383 -19.76 13.14 8.64
N GLY A 384 -20.05 14.33 8.13
CA GLY A 384 -19.98 15.62 8.82
C GLY A 384 -18.62 16.29 8.58
N SER A 385 -18.63 17.42 7.89
CA SER A 385 -17.41 18.21 7.61
C SER A 385 -16.66 18.63 8.88
N ASP A 386 -17.38 18.85 9.97
CA ASP A 386 -16.81 19.21 11.28
C ASP A 386 -15.89 18.12 11.86
N MET A 387 -15.97 16.88 11.35
CA MET A 387 -15.03 15.81 11.71
C MET A 387 -13.61 16.10 11.23
N PHE A 388 -13.46 16.90 10.17
CA PHE A 388 -12.18 17.20 9.51
C PHE A 388 -11.94 18.72 9.46
N PRO A 389 -11.78 19.38 10.63
CA PRO A 389 -11.70 20.84 10.68
C PRO A 389 -10.51 21.35 9.86
N GLY A 390 -10.78 22.27 8.94
CA GLY A 390 -9.76 22.89 8.08
C GLY A 390 -9.22 22.01 6.96
N LEU A 391 -9.75 20.79 6.76
CA LEU A 391 -9.29 19.88 5.71
C LEU A 391 -10.38 19.68 4.65
N ASN A 392 -10.02 19.81 3.38
CA ASN A 392 -10.91 19.49 2.25
C ASN A 392 -10.82 18.00 1.93
N VAL A 393 -11.65 17.18 2.59
CA VAL A 393 -11.59 15.71 2.48
C VAL A 393 -12.60 15.18 1.46
N CYS A 394 -12.14 14.38 0.52
CA CYS A 394 -12.96 13.53 -0.33
C CYS A 394 -12.83 12.08 0.15
N ALA A 395 -13.91 11.45 0.63
CA ALA A 395 -13.80 10.11 1.23
C ALA A 395 -14.99 9.17 1.02
N LYS A 396 -14.70 7.88 1.24
CA LYS A 396 -15.68 6.81 1.34
C LYS A 396 -15.44 5.99 2.61
N SER A 397 -16.48 5.87 3.43
CA SER A 397 -16.49 4.89 4.53
C SER A 397 -16.86 3.50 4.03
N GLY A 398 -16.31 2.48 4.68
CA GLY A 398 -16.68 1.09 4.47
C GLY A 398 -16.90 0.35 5.78
N THR A 399 -17.82 -0.60 5.73
CA THR A 399 -18.03 -1.60 6.76
C THR A 399 -18.02 -2.93 6.04
N ALA A 400 -17.11 -3.82 6.43
CA ALA A 400 -16.94 -5.12 5.79
C ALA A 400 -17.23 -6.24 6.80
N GLU A 401 -18.15 -7.13 6.46
CA GLU A 401 -18.61 -8.15 7.39
C GLU A 401 -17.52 -9.20 7.55
N VAL A 402 -17.33 -9.67 8.78
CA VAL A 402 -16.38 -10.73 9.09
C VAL A 402 -17.12 -11.89 9.76
N GLY A 403 -16.76 -13.11 9.39
CA GLY A 403 -17.40 -14.31 9.94
C GLY A 403 -17.19 -14.47 11.45
N GLY A 404 -18.04 -15.29 12.08
CA GLY A 404 -17.86 -15.75 13.46
C GLY A 404 -18.29 -14.76 14.55
N ASN A 405 -19.44 -14.08 14.37
CA ASN A 405 -20.02 -13.12 15.34
C ASN A 405 -19.09 -11.96 15.74
N LYS A 406 -18.07 -11.67 14.93
CA LYS A 406 -17.18 -10.53 15.14
C LYS A 406 -17.85 -9.26 14.62
N ARG A 407 -17.47 -8.11 15.19
CA ARG A 407 -17.84 -6.81 14.63
C ARG A 407 -17.22 -6.67 13.23
N PRO A 408 -17.86 -5.98 12.29
CA PRO A 408 -17.30 -5.77 10.97
C PRO A 408 -16.01 -4.92 11.02
N ASN A 409 -15.17 -5.05 9.99
CA ASN A 409 -14.02 -4.19 9.80
C ASN A 409 -14.48 -2.78 9.42
N ALA A 410 -13.88 -1.77 10.04
CA ALA A 410 -14.14 -0.36 9.78
C ALA A 410 -13.09 0.17 8.80
N TRP A 411 -13.56 0.69 7.66
CA TRP A 411 -12.75 1.32 6.63
C TRP A 411 -13.07 2.80 6.49
N PHE A 412 -12.04 3.59 6.20
CA PHE A 412 -12.17 4.95 5.72
C PHE A 412 -11.02 5.24 4.75
N THR A 413 -11.34 5.63 3.52
CA THR A 413 -10.33 5.84 2.47
C THR A 413 -10.70 7.07 1.67
N GLY A 414 -9.72 7.79 1.16
CA GLY A 414 -9.95 9.02 0.44
C GLY A 414 -8.67 9.79 0.15
N PHE A 415 -8.83 11.08 -0.09
CA PHE A 415 -7.73 12.01 -0.30
C PHE A 415 -8.11 13.43 0.15
N LEU A 416 -7.11 14.27 0.33
CA LEU A 416 -7.25 15.70 0.48
C LEU A 416 -7.29 16.33 -0.91
N ASP A 417 -8.36 17.06 -1.22
CA ASP A 417 -8.41 17.93 -2.39
C ASP A 417 -7.79 19.28 -2.03
N ASP A 418 -6.47 19.22 -1.83
CA ASP A 418 -5.61 20.32 -1.41
C ASP A 418 -4.24 20.22 -2.11
N PRO A 419 -3.91 21.15 -3.02
CA PRO A 419 -2.62 21.16 -3.72
C PRO A 419 -1.39 21.33 -2.80
N GLU A 420 -1.54 21.93 -1.62
CA GLU A 420 -0.42 22.06 -0.66
C GLU A 420 -0.15 20.73 0.06
N HIS A 421 -1.20 19.93 0.24
CA HIS A 421 -1.16 18.65 0.94
C HIS A 421 -1.81 17.53 0.11
N PRO A 422 -1.23 17.16 -1.05
CA PRO A 422 -1.85 16.22 -1.98
C PRO A 422 -1.75 14.78 -1.46
N TYR A 423 -2.52 14.47 -0.42
CA TYR A 423 -2.43 13.23 0.36
C TYR A 423 -3.61 12.33 0.11
N ALA A 424 -3.34 11.11 -0.35
CA ALA A 424 -4.30 10.02 -0.40
C ALA A 424 -4.04 9.08 0.77
N PHE A 425 -5.11 8.55 1.36
CA PHE A 425 -5.03 7.81 2.61
C PHE A 425 -5.97 6.60 2.64
N ILE A 426 -5.64 5.66 3.51
CA ILE A 426 -6.50 4.54 3.87
C ILE A 426 -6.33 4.20 5.35
N VAL A 427 -7.46 3.91 6.01
CA VAL A 427 -7.51 3.45 7.39
C VAL A 427 -8.38 2.20 7.47
N LEU A 428 -7.80 1.15 8.04
CA LEU A 428 -8.46 -0.08 8.46
C LEU A 428 -8.38 -0.21 9.96
N VAL A 429 -9.53 -0.43 10.60
CA VAL A 429 -9.61 -0.91 11.99
C VAL A 429 -10.38 -2.23 12.00
N GLU A 430 -9.67 -3.32 12.25
CA GLU A 430 -10.27 -4.66 12.30
C GLU A 430 -11.28 -4.75 13.45
N ASN A 431 -12.45 -5.33 13.17
CA ASN A 431 -13.56 -5.42 14.13
C ASN A 431 -13.97 -4.07 14.75
N GLY A 432 -13.69 -2.96 14.05
CA GLY A 432 -13.99 -1.61 14.52
C GLY A 432 -15.48 -1.25 14.48
N GLY A 433 -16.30 -1.98 13.71
CA GLY A 433 -17.72 -1.67 13.54
C GLY A 433 -17.93 -0.56 12.51
N HIS A 434 -18.40 0.60 12.97
CA HIS A 434 -18.84 1.68 12.10
C HIS A 434 -17.65 2.41 11.41
N GLY A 435 -17.49 2.20 10.10
CA GLY A 435 -16.42 2.77 9.28
C GLY A 435 -16.12 4.25 9.52
N ALA A 436 -17.09 5.14 9.27
CA ALA A 436 -16.88 6.59 9.38
C ALA A 436 -16.53 7.04 10.80
N GLN A 437 -17.26 6.58 11.82
CA GLN A 437 -17.03 7.02 13.20
C GLN A 437 -15.69 6.53 13.75
N VAL A 438 -15.30 5.29 13.42
CA VAL A 438 -14.09 4.68 13.95
C VAL A 438 -12.87 4.99 13.09
N ALA A 439 -12.89 4.56 11.82
CA ALA A 439 -11.77 4.74 10.91
C ALA A 439 -11.66 6.19 10.41
N GLY A 440 -12.77 6.92 10.29
CA GLY A 440 -12.75 8.35 9.95
C GLY A 440 -12.15 9.22 11.08
N SER A 441 -12.48 8.95 12.35
CA SER A 441 -11.83 9.64 13.47
C SER A 441 -10.33 9.38 13.56
N VAL A 442 -9.90 8.15 13.23
CA VAL A 442 -8.47 7.81 13.12
C VAL A 442 -7.84 8.56 11.96
N ALA A 443 -8.48 8.56 10.78
CA ALA A 443 -8.00 9.30 9.62
C ALA A 443 -7.83 10.80 9.93
N ASN A 444 -8.79 11.43 10.62
CA ASN A 444 -8.68 12.83 11.00
C ASN A 444 -7.42 13.09 11.84
N LYS A 445 -7.19 12.33 12.92
CA LYS A 445 -5.99 12.52 13.76
C LYS A 445 -4.68 12.44 12.95
N VAL A 446 -4.59 11.48 12.04
CA VAL A 446 -3.41 11.28 11.20
C VAL A 446 -3.25 12.38 10.16
N LEU A 447 -4.32 12.77 9.48
CA LEU A 447 -4.29 13.83 8.47
C LEU A 447 -3.95 15.19 9.10
N GLN A 448 -4.51 15.50 10.27
CA GLN A 448 -4.15 16.70 11.03
C GLN A 448 -2.66 16.71 11.39
N SER A 449 -2.09 15.57 11.80
CA SER A 449 -0.64 15.47 12.02
C SER A 449 0.16 15.62 10.73
N ALA A 450 -0.33 15.08 9.61
CA ALA A 450 0.37 15.07 8.33
C ALA A 450 0.46 16.46 7.67
N VAL A 451 -0.60 17.28 7.77
CA VAL A 451 -0.59 18.65 7.21
C VAL A 451 0.20 19.65 8.06
N ASN A 452 0.48 19.32 9.32
CA ASN A 452 1.24 20.17 10.26
C ASN A 452 2.70 19.73 10.41
N ARG A 453 3.21 18.89 9.50
CA ARG A 453 4.54 18.25 9.61
C ARG A 453 5.72 19.19 9.36
#